data_AF-A0A4Y9YRN8-F1
#
_entry.id   AF-A0A4Y9YRN8-F1
#
_cell.length_a   1.000
_cell.length_b   1.000
_cell.length_c   1.000
_cell.angle_alpha   90.00
_cell.angle_beta   90.00
_cell.angle_gamma   90.00
#
_symmetry.space_group_name_H-M   'P 1'
#
loop_
_entity.id
_entity.type
_entity.pdbx_description
1 polymer ?
#
loop_
_entity_poly.entity_id
_entity_poly.type
_entity_poly.pdbx_seq_one_letter_code
_entity_poly.pdbx_strand_id
1 'polypeptide(L)'
;MAVIEFLLVLAFLFARFQGALASLYVINPSTTSVCHGGQPCTVDWLDDGELPLLSTIGACTVGLYTGNMQLVQQIAPVDVSAGHTLTFTPNPEAGPNSKAYYIAFTSTVFSNNSQPFQTFTPNFSYAHRPDEGHIQVCRGIADFVNRYTIVSFETACKPNLDEHRICGAGPYPELNARVLFSFAIFFCTRQITQLIDSVNHRVQQSVNFVRRTAYQHLEHLQQPVFRFRQLGVRLEPEPPISPLLPRAILTLYPFPLSLIAGHLSSRPYT
;
A
#
# COMPACT_ATOMS: atom_id res chain seq x y z
N MET A 1 30.81 9.14 -51.24
CA MET A 1 29.76 9.46 -50.24
C MET A 1 28.98 8.23 -49.76
N ALA A 2 28.61 7.27 -50.62
CA ALA A 2 27.83 6.10 -50.21
C ALA A 2 28.48 5.17 -49.14
N VAL A 3 29.81 5.12 -49.07
CA VAL A 3 30.53 4.25 -48.11
C VAL A 3 30.42 4.75 -46.67
N ILE A 4 30.35 6.08 -46.46
CA ILE A 4 30.27 6.68 -45.12
C ILE A 4 28.88 6.47 -44.51
N GLU A 5 27.83 6.61 -45.31
CA GLU A 5 26.45 6.34 -44.88
C GLU A 5 26.26 4.88 -44.44
N PHE A 6 26.85 3.93 -45.18
CA PHE A 6 26.76 2.51 -44.86
C PHE A 6 27.48 2.17 -43.53
N LEU A 7 28.63 2.81 -43.26
CA LEU A 7 29.34 2.66 -42.00
C LEU A 7 28.59 3.27 -40.81
N LEU A 8 27.90 4.40 -41.00
CA LEU A 8 27.10 5.03 -39.94
C LEU A 8 25.86 4.20 -39.58
N VAL A 9 25.17 3.62 -40.57
CA VAL A 9 24.04 2.71 -40.33
C VAL A 9 24.50 1.45 -39.60
N LEU A 10 25.65 0.89 -39.98
CA LEU A 10 26.22 -0.28 -39.33
C LEU A 10 26.61 0.01 -37.87
N ALA A 11 27.27 1.15 -37.60
CA ALA A 11 27.62 1.58 -36.24
C ALA A 11 26.38 1.81 -35.36
N PHE A 12 25.31 2.36 -35.94
CA PHE A 12 24.04 2.58 -35.21
C PHE A 12 23.32 1.27 -34.88
N LEU A 13 23.43 0.24 -35.73
CA LEU A 13 22.90 -1.10 -35.45
C LEU A 13 23.67 -1.80 -34.32
N PHE A 14 25.00 -1.69 -34.29
CA PHE A 14 25.80 -2.27 -33.20
C PHE A 14 25.60 -1.55 -31.85
N ALA A 15 25.37 -0.23 -31.85
CA ALA A 15 25.10 0.53 -30.62
C ALA A 15 23.77 0.20 -29.93
N ARG A 16 22.86 -0.51 -30.62
CA ARG A 16 21.57 -0.96 -30.05
C ARG A 16 21.64 -2.35 -29.43
N PHE A 17 22.75 -3.06 -29.60
CA PHE A 17 22.98 -4.34 -28.94
C PHE A 17 23.49 -4.10 -27.52
N GLN A 18 22.61 -3.57 -26.66
CA GLN A 18 22.79 -3.74 -25.23
C GLN A 18 22.58 -5.22 -24.97
N GLY A 19 23.68 -5.97 -24.84
CA GLY A 19 23.63 -7.38 -24.51
C GLY A 19 22.77 -7.56 -23.27
N ALA A 20 21.63 -8.23 -23.43
CA ALA A 20 21.01 -8.90 -22.30
C ALA A 20 22.03 -9.96 -21.89
N LEU A 21 22.80 -9.70 -20.85
CA LEU A 21 23.58 -10.74 -20.19
C LEU A 21 22.57 -11.52 -19.37
N ALA A 22 21.96 -12.54 -19.96
CA ALA A 22 21.08 -13.42 -19.22
C ALA A 22 21.99 -14.21 -18.25
N SER A 23 21.68 -14.09 -16.98
CA SER A 23 22.47 -14.54 -15.86
C SER A 23 21.53 -14.52 -14.68
N LEU A 24 21.32 -15.69 -14.04
CA LEU A 24 20.25 -15.94 -13.07
C LEU A 24 18.89 -15.35 -13.52
N TYR A 25 18.07 -16.20 -14.14
CA TYR A 25 16.77 -15.80 -14.67
C TYR A 25 15.65 -16.07 -13.67
N VAL A 26 15.08 -15.01 -13.07
CA VAL A 26 13.98 -15.16 -12.12
C VAL A 26 12.65 -15.38 -12.85
N ILE A 27 12.00 -16.51 -12.58
CA ILE A 27 10.70 -16.89 -13.15
C ILE A 27 9.53 -16.57 -12.22
N ASN A 28 9.79 -16.45 -10.92
CA ASN A 28 8.80 -16.11 -9.91
C ASN A 28 9.50 -15.26 -8.82
N PRO A 29 8.98 -14.11 -8.39
CA PRO A 29 7.73 -13.47 -8.82
C PRO A 29 7.78 -12.88 -10.24
N SER A 30 6.65 -12.97 -10.94
CA SER A 30 6.37 -12.31 -12.22
C SER A 30 5.71 -10.95 -11.99
N THR A 31 5.53 -10.18 -13.07
CA THR A 31 4.83 -8.88 -13.00
C THR A 31 3.37 -8.95 -12.54
N THR A 32 2.75 -10.13 -12.66
CA THR A 32 1.39 -10.42 -12.19
C THR A 32 1.36 -11.11 -10.82
N SER A 33 2.52 -11.53 -10.29
CA SER A 33 2.58 -12.17 -8.98
C SER A 33 2.25 -11.17 -7.86
N VAL A 34 1.61 -11.67 -6.81
CA VAL A 34 1.26 -10.91 -5.60
C VAL A 34 1.86 -11.61 -4.40
N CYS A 35 2.70 -10.92 -3.65
CA CYS A 35 3.18 -11.40 -2.35
C CYS A 35 2.51 -10.63 -1.21
N HIS A 36 2.15 -11.37 -0.16
CA HIS A 36 1.40 -10.83 0.96
C HIS A 36 2.29 -10.65 2.19
N GLY A 37 2.16 -9.50 2.85
CA GLY A 37 2.80 -9.25 4.14
C GLY A 37 2.43 -10.34 5.17
N GLY A 38 3.42 -10.87 5.87
CA GLY A 38 3.24 -11.91 6.88
C GLY A 38 2.93 -13.30 6.32
N GLN A 39 2.94 -13.50 5.01
CA GLN A 39 2.76 -14.80 4.37
C GLN A 39 4.02 -15.25 3.63
N PRO A 40 4.29 -16.57 3.54
CA PRO A 40 5.38 -17.06 2.71
C PRO A 40 5.21 -16.61 1.26
N CYS A 41 6.29 -16.08 0.68
CA CYS A 41 6.44 -15.68 -0.71
C CYS A 41 7.64 -16.46 -1.26
N THR A 42 7.44 -17.15 -2.37
CA THR A 42 8.47 -17.99 -3.00
C THR A 42 9.04 -17.29 -4.22
N VAL A 43 10.36 -17.35 -4.34
CA VAL A 43 11.15 -16.82 -5.44
C VAL A 43 11.82 -17.99 -6.12
N ASP A 44 11.62 -18.15 -7.41
CA ASP A 44 12.16 -19.24 -8.21
C ASP A 44 12.97 -18.67 -9.37
N TRP A 45 14.12 -19.28 -9.65
CA TRP A 45 15.00 -18.88 -10.74
C TRP A 45 15.51 -20.08 -11.52
N LEU A 46 15.98 -19.83 -12.73
CA LEU A 46 16.60 -20.80 -13.63
C LEU A 46 17.99 -20.32 -14.03
N ASP A 47 18.84 -21.28 -14.39
CA ASP A 47 20.03 -21.00 -15.20
C ASP A 47 19.58 -20.97 -16.68
N ASP A 48 19.79 -19.85 -17.35
CA ASP A 48 19.49 -19.68 -18.77
C ASP A 48 20.63 -20.18 -19.68
N GLY A 49 21.75 -20.64 -19.08
CA GLY A 49 22.93 -21.13 -19.78
C GLY A 49 23.82 -20.02 -20.34
N GLU A 50 23.51 -18.75 -20.05
CA GLU A 50 24.34 -17.62 -20.41
C GLU A 50 25.33 -17.28 -19.29
N LEU A 51 26.48 -16.68 -19.67
CA LEU A 51 27.52 -16.33 -18.71
C LEU A 51 27.20 -14.99 -18.01
N PRO A 52 27.41 -14.87 -16.68
CA PRO A 52 27.93 -15.90 -15.76
C PRO A 52 26.90 -16.98 -15.36
N LEU A 53 27.33 -18.24 -15.33
CA LEU A 53 26.54 -19.37 -14.83
C LEU A 53 26.25 -19.23 -13.33
N LEU A 54 25.19 -19.90 -12.84
CA LEU A 54 24.86 -19.90 -11.40
C LEU A 54 26.03 -20.36 -10.51
N SER A 55 26.81 -21.34 -10.99
CA SER A 55 28.02 -21.85 -10.32
C SER A 55 29.13 -20.80 -10.17
N THR A 56 29.18 -19.82 -11.07
CA THR A 56 30.13 -18.70 -10.99
C THR A 56 29.59 -17.61 -10.07
N ILE A 57 28.28 -17.36 -10.09
CA ILE A 57 27.62 -16.35 -9.25
C ILE A 57 27.73 -16.72 -7.75
N GLY A 58 27.47 -17.97 -7.39
CA GLY A 58 27.64 -18.49 -6.03
C GLY A 58 26.74 -17.84 -4.96
N ALA A 59 27.28 -17.59 -3.78
CA ALA A 59 26.53 -16.99 -2.68
C ALA A 59 26.09 -15.54 -2.98
N CYS A 60 24.82 -15.25 -2.68
CA CYS A 60 24.20 -13.94 -2.89
C CYS A 60 23.55 -13.41 -1.60
N THR A 61 23.73 -12.11 -1.37
CA THR A 61 22.84 -11.37 -0.47
C THR A 61 21.54 -11.04 -1.20
N VAL A 62 20.42 -11.11 -0.49
CA VAL A 62 19.08 -10.93 -1.06
C VAL A 62 18.33 -9.87 -0.27
N GLY A 63 17.69 -8.93 -0.96
CA GLY A 63 16.87 -7.91 -0.32
C GLY A 63 15.59 -7.63 -1.08
N LEU A 64 14.53 -7.30 -0.36
CA LEU A 64 13.30 -6.73 -0.90
C LEU A 64 13.47 -5.21 -0.99
N TYR A 65 13.23 -4.67 -2.19
CA TYR A 65 13.38 -3.26 -2.50
C TYR A 65 12.10 -2.67 -3.08
N THR A 66 12.00 -1.35 -3.05
CA THR A 66 10.96 -0.59 -3.73
C THR A 66 11.54 0.70 -4.33
N GLY A 67 10.93 1.20 -5.41
CA GLY A 67 11.34 2.44 -6.06
C GLY A 67 12.83 2.47 -6.45
N ASN A 68 13.53 3.54 -6.07
CA ASN A 68 14.93 3.80 -6.41
C ASN A 68 15.89 3.08 -5.45
N MET A 69 15.87 1.75 -5.44
CA MET A 69 16.72 0.89 -4.60
C MET A 69 16.56 1.17 -3.09
N GLN A 70 15.36 1.52 -2.65
CA GLN A 70 15.08 1.65 -1.23
C GLN A 70 14.93 0.25 -0.62
N LEU A 71 15.88 -0.16 0.22
CA LEU A 71 15.80 -1.43 0.94
C LEU A 71 14.63 -1.38 1.91
N VAL A 72 13.74 -2.37 1.78
CA VAL A 72 12.55 -2.53 2.61
C VAL A 72 12.77 -3.62 3.65
N GLN A 73 13.37 -4.73 3.23
CA GLN A 73 13.65 -5.86 4.11
C GLN A 73 14.87 -6.63 3.61
N GLN A 74 15.82 -6.87 4.50
CA GLN A 74 16.90 -7.81 4.25
C GLN A 74 16.36 -9.24 4.32
N ILE A 75 16.62 -10.05 3.30
CA ILE A 75 16.28 -11.47 3.25
C ILE A 75 17.53 -12.29 3.59
N ALA A 76 17.34 -13.49 4.11
CA ALA A 76 18.44 -14.41 4.39
C ALA A 76 19.27 -14.64 3.10
N PRO A 77 20.61 -14.57 3.18
CA PRO A 77 21.47 -14.88 2.04
C PRO A 77 21.21 -16.29 1.50
N VAL A 78 21.36 -16.46 0.19
CA VAL A 78 21.15 -17.73 -0.49
C VAL A 78 22.31 -18.03 -1.45
N ASP A 79 22.68 -19.28 -1.56
CA ASP A 79 23.61 -19.74 -2.60
C ASP A 79 22.82 -20.15 -3.84
N VAL A 80 22.91 -19.32 -4.89
CA VAL A 80 22.17 -19.54 -6.13
C VAL A 80 22.79 -20.66 -6.98
N SER A 81 24.01 -21.09 -6.66
CA SER A 81 24.64 -22.25 -7.31
C SER A 81 24.11 -23.58 -6.77
N ALA A 82 23.62 -23.59 -5.54
CA ALA A 82 23.17 -24.80 -4.84
C ALA A 82 21.65 -25.01 -4.91
N GLY A 83 20.88 -23.98 -5.24
CA GLY A 83 19.41 -24.01 -5.25
C GLY A 83 18.80 -23.11 -6.31
N HIS A 84 17.52 -23.36 -6.59
CA HIS A 84 16.72 -22.65 -7.60
C HIS A 84 15.47 -22.00 -7.00
N THR A 85 15.36 -21.99 -5.68
CA THR A 85 14.19 -21.48 -4.97
C THR A 85 14.59 -20.89 -3.62
N LEU A 86 13.88 -19.84 -3.21
CA LEU A 86 13.99 -19.19 -1.92
C LEU A 86 12.59 -18.84 -1.44
N THR A 87 12.23 -19.25 -0.22
CA THR A 87 11.00 -18.82 0.42
C THR A 87 11.31 -17.85 1.55
N PHE A 88 10.63 -16.71 1.58
CA PHE A 88 10.75 -15.72 2.63
C PHE A 88 9.38 -15.18 3.02
N THR A 89 9.29 -14.55 4.19
CA THR A 89 8.05 -13.91 4.66
C THR A 89 8.24 -12.40 4.62
N PRO A 90 7.56 -11.67 3.71
CA PRO A 90 7.61 -10.22 3.68
C PRO A 90 7.10 -9.64 5.01
N ASN A 91 7.79 -8.62 5.54
CA ASN A 91 7.30 -7.89 6.71
C ASN A 91 5.93 -7.27 6.38
N PRO A 92 4.87 -7.46 7.20
CA PRO A 92 3.61 -6.73 7.04
C PRO A 92 3.79 -5.21 7.00
N GLU A 93 4.79 -4.68 7.69
CA GLU A 93 5.08 -3.24 7.76
C GLU A 93 6.05 -2.76 6.67
N ALA A 94 6.32 -3.59 5.65
CA ALA A 94 7.22 -3.32 4.52
C ALA A 94 6.80 -2.12 3.62
N GLY A 95 5.63 -1.53 3.85
CA GLY A 95 5.16 -0.33 3.17
C GLY A 95 3.75 -0.47 2.60
N PRO A 96 3.32 0.49 1.77
CA PRO A 96 1.98 0.51 1.20
C PRO A 96 1.80 -0.52 0.09
N ASN A 97 0.56 -0.93 -0.16
CA ASN A 97 0.22 -1.77 -1.31
C ASN A 97 0.66 -1.10 -2.61
N SER A 98 1.53 -1.76 -3.38
CA SER A 98 2.08 -1.21 -4.63
C SER A 98 2.59 -2.32 -5.55
N LYS A 99 2.75 -1.98 -6.83
CA LYS A 99 3.36 -2.85 -7.85
C LYS A 99 4.83 -2.54 -8.12
N ALA A 100 5.46 -1.75 -7.24
CA ALA A 100 6.82 -1.25 -7.42
C ALA A 100 7.88 -2.02 -6.62
N TYR A 101 7.52 -3.20 -6.12
CA TYR A 101 8.42 -4.03 -5.31
C TYR A 101 9.20 -5.00 -6.19
N TYR A 102 10.46 -5.22 -5.87
CA TYR A 102 11.32 -6.18 -6.55
C TYR A 102 12.34 -6.75 -5.56
N ILE A 103 12.91 -7.89 -5.90
CA ILE A 103 13.98 -8.51 -5.12
C ILE A 103 15.29 -8.32 -5.87
N ALA A 104 16.35 -7.94 -5.16
CA ALA A 104 17.68 -7.84 -5.72
C ALA A 104 18.58 -8.93 -5.12
N PHE A 105 19.32 -9.61 -5.99
CA PHE A 105 20.37 -10.54 -5.64
C PHE A 105 21.71 -9.85 -5.90
N THR A 106 22.60 -9.86 -4.91
CA THR A 106 23.94 -9.31 -5.05
C THR A 106 24.96 -10.38 -4.65
N SER A 107 25.76 -10.83 -5.62
CA SER A 107 26.78 -11.84 -5.38
C SER A 107 27.85 -11.33 -4.41
N THR A 108 28.28 -12.21 -3.50
CA THR A 108 29.41 -11.95 -2.59
C THR A 108 30.73 -12.51 -3.11
N VAL A 109 30.69 -13.31 -4.18
CA VAL A 109 31.85 -14.04 -4.72
C VAL A 109 32.25 -13.51 -6.09
N PHE A 110 31.28 -13.27 -6.97
CA PHE A 110 31.52 -12.84 -8.34
C PHE A 110 31.33 -11.33 -8.49
N SER A 111 32.28 -10.71 -9.18
CA SER A 111 32.23 -9.29 -9.55
C SER A 111 32.46 -9.13 -11.05
N ASN A 112 31.71 -8.21 -11.64
CA ASN A 112 31.84 -7.81 -13.04
C ASN A 112 32.43 -6.39 -13.07
N ASN A 113 33.65 -6.24 -13.60
CA ASN A 113 34.35 -4.96 -13.68
C ASN A 113 34.45 -4.22 -12.33
N SER A 114 34.87 -4.95 -11.28
CA SER A 114 35.02 -4.45 -9.90
C SER A 114 33.71 -4.06 -9.20
N GLN A 115 32.54 -4.28 -9.81
CA GLN A 115 31.25 -4.17 -9.16
C GLN A 115 30.70 -5.57 -8.85
N PRO A 116 30.08 -5.80 -7.68
CA PRO A 116 29.42 -7.07 -7.40
C PRO A 116 28.38 -7.37 -8.48
N PHE A 117 28.29 -8.62 -8.90
CA PHE A 117 27.21 -9.00 -9.80
C PHE A 117 25.85 -8.79 -9.14
N GLN A 118 24.95 -8.14 -9.85
CA GLN A 118 23.59 -7.87 -9.39
C GLN A 118 22.57 -8.25 -10.44
N THR A 119 21.48 -8.87 -9.99
CA THR A 119 20.32 -9.17 -10.81
C THR A 119 19.05 -8.87 -10.02
N PHE A 120 17.97 -8.58 -10.72
CA PHE A 120 16.72 -8.11 -10.16
C PHE A 120 15.56 -8.93 -10.68
N THR A 121 14.58 -9.16 -9.82
CA THR A 121 13.29 -9.70 -10.27
C THR A 121 12.54 -8.64 -11.07
N PRO A 122 11.59 -9.05 -11.92
CA PRO A 122 10.54 -8.15 -12.35
C PRO A 122 9.84 -7.51 -11.15
N ASN A 123 9.32 -6.30 -11.36
CA ASN A 123 8.47 -5.65 -10.36
C ASN A 123 7.19 -6.48 -10.16
N PHE A 124 6.85 -6.77 -8.91
CA PHE A 124 5.64 -7.52 -8.54
C PHE A 124 4.77 -6.75 -7.55
N SER A 125 3.55 -7.25 -7.34
CA SER A 125 2.60 -6.62 -6.43
C SER A 125 2.89 -7.05 -5.00
N TYR A 126 3.04 -6.08 -4.11
CA TYR A 126 2.98 -6.31 -2.68
C TYR A 126 1.61 -5.87 -2.16
N ALA A 127 0.99 -6.73 -1.36
CA ALA A 127 -0.25 -6.41 -0.68
C ALA A 127 -0.12 -6.74 0.80
N HIS A 128 -0.59 -5.83 1.65
CA HIS A 128 -0.82 -6.12 3.05
C HIS A 128 -1.82 -7.28 3.16
N ARG A 129 -1.65 -8.14 4.17
CA ARG A 129 -2.64 -9.18 4.46
C ARG A 129 -4.01 -8.51 4.70
N PRO A 130 -5.09 -8.92 4.00
CA PRO A 130 -6.43 -8.32 4.21
C PRO A 130 -7.03 -8.52 5.61
N ASP A 131 -6.36 -9.24 6.50
CA ASP A 131 -6.85 -9.71 7.78
C ASP A 131 -5.95 -9.25 8.93
N GLU A 132 -5.84 -7.93 9.11
CA GLU A 132 -5.66 -7.30 10.43
C GLU A 132 -5.82 -5.76 10.41
N GLY A 133 -5.93 -5.11 9.25
CA GLY A 133 -6.08 -3.65 9.15
C GLY A 133 -7.39 -3.06 9.72
N HIS A 134 -8.46 -3.86 9.83
CA HIS A 134 -9.67 -3.46 10.57
C HIS A 134 -9.58 -3.72 12.08
N ILE A 135 -8.58 -4.49 12.52
CA ILE A 135 -8.34 -4.79 13.93
C ILE A 135 -7.16 -3.98 14.48
N GLN A 136 -6.19 -3.49 13.69
CA GLN A 136 -5.05 -2.72 14.22
C GLN A 136 -5.49 -1.42 14.94
N VAL A 137 -6.49 -0.73 14.39
CA VAL A 137 -7.10 0.45 15.07
C VAL A 137 -7.81 0.00 16.35
N CYS A 138 -8.54 -1.11 16.32
CA CYS A 138 -9.22 -1.66 17.49
C CYS A 138 -8.27 -2.28 18.53
N ARG A 139 -7.09 -2.79 18.14
CA ARG A 139 -6.07 -3.39 19.01
C ARG A 139 -5.27 -2.31 19.71
N GLY A 140 -4.94 -1.21 19.01
CA GLY A 140 -4.40 0.00 19.64
C GLY A 140 -5.38 0.63 20.63
N ILE A 141 -6.68 0.65 20.31
CA ILE A 141 -7.72 1.11 21.23
C ILE A 141 -7.94 0.12 22.38
N ALA A 142 -7.93 -1.19 22.15
CA ALA A 142 -8.10 -2.21 23.19
C ALA A 142 -6.92 -2.24 24.16
N ASP A 143 -5.68 -2.08 23.69
CA ASP A 143 -4.49 -1.98 24.53
C ASP A 143 -4.45 -0.67 25.33
N PHE A 144 -5.00 0.41 24.78
CA PHE A 144 -5.17 1.68 25.48
C PHE A 144 -6.25 1.55 26.56
N VAL A 145 -7.41 0.98 26.23
CA VAL A 145 -8.50 0.73 27.19
C VAL A 145 -8.06 -0.25 28.28
N ASN A 146 -7.34 -1.32 27.96
CA ASN A 146 -6.87 -2.29 28.97
C ASN A 146 -5.83 -1.67 29.92
N ARG A 147 -4.91 -0.83 29.41
CA ARG A 147 -3.95 -0.11 30.25
C ARG A 147 -4.59 0.96 31.13
N TYR A 148 -5.67 1.61 30.70
CA TYR A 148 -6.32 2.66 31.50
C TYR A 148 -7.49 2.15 32.36
N THR A 149 -8.07 0.98 32.06
CA THR A 149 -9.17 0.41 32.86
C THR A 149 -8.66 -0.36 34.08
N ILE A 150 -7.47 -0.98 34.00
CA ILE A 150 -6.92 -1.76 35.12
C ILE A 150 -6.35 -0.84 36.24
N VAL A 151 -5.83 0.34 35.89
CA VAL A 151 -5.25 1.26 36.91
C VAL A 151 -6.31 1.88 37.82
N SER A 152 -7.60 1.88 37.43
CA SER A 152 -8.67 2.48 38.25
C SER A 152 -9.39 1.50 39.20
N PHE A 153 -9.16 0.19 39.11
CA PHE A 153 -9.77 -0.77 40.06
C PHE A 153 -8.77 -1.36 41.06
N GLU A 154 -7.48 -1.36 40.76
CA GLU A 154 -6.49 -2.01 41.64
C GLU A 154 -6.03 -1.14 42.83
N THR A 155 -6.52 0.09 42.95
CA THR A 155 -6.40 0.89 44.18
C THR A 155 -7.53 0.66 45.20
N ALA A 156 -8.53 -0.18 44.91
CA ALA A 156 -9.66 -0.39 45.81
C ALA A 156 -9.67 -1.73 46.58
N CYS A 157 -8.91 -2.75 46.17
CA CYS A 157 -8.86 -4.01 46.92
C CYS A 157 -7.45 -4.61 46.91
N LYS A 158 -6.66 -4.27 47.93
CA LYS A 158 -5.49 -5.05 48.31
C LYS A 158 -5.95 -6.03 49.40
N PRO A 159 -6.13 -7.33 49.12
CA PRO A 159 -6.31 -8.30 50.20
C PRO A 159 -4.94 -8.51 50.86
N ASN A 160 -4.73 -7.83 51.98
CA ASN A 160 -3.73 -8.31 52.94
C ASN A 160 -4.36 -9.53 53.60
N LEU A 161 -3.89 -10.73 53.24
CA LEU A 161 -4.16 -11.93 54.03
C LEU A 161 -3.43 -11.75 55.35
N ASP A 162 -4.12 -11.17 56.31
CA ASP A 162 -4.29 -11.72 57.64
C ASP A 162 -5.02 -10.68 58.48
N GLU A 163 -5.95 -11.18 59.29
CA GLU A 163 -6.75 -10.46 60.28
C GLU A 163 -8.15 -9.96 59.81
N HIS A 164 -9.15 -10.76 60.22
CA HIS A 164 -10.56 -10.41 60.27
C HIS A 164 -10.79 -9.06 60.97
N ARG A 165 -11.08 -8.00 60.19
CA ARG A 165 -11.79 -6.82 60.72
C ARG A 165 -12.70 -6.17 59.66
N ILE A 166 -13.99 -6.46 59.86
CA ILE A 166 -15.18 -5.62 59.64
C ILE A 166 -14.92 -4.31 58.87
N CYS A 167 -15.23 -4.31 57.57
CA CYS A 167 -15.56 -3.06 56.87
C CYS A 167 -17.00 -2.68 57.24
N GLY A 168 -17.13 -1.70 58.13
CA GLY A 168 -18.41 -1.13 58.53
C GLY A 168 -19.09 -0.43 57.36
N ALA A 169 -20.34 -0.82 57.10
CA ALA A 169 -21.25 -0.09 56.24
C ALA A 169 -21.57 1.28 56.87
N GLY A 170 -20.93 2.33 56.36
CA GLY A 170 -21.36 3.72 56.61
C GLY A 170 -22.68 4.01 55.87
N PRO A 171 -23.57 4.84 56.42
CA PRO A 171 -24.97 4.86 56.01
C PRO A 171 -25.26 5.84 54.85
N TYR A 172 -24.43 5.96 53.81
CA TYR A 172 -24.81 6.70 52.59
C TYR A 172 -24.12 6.19 51.31
N PRO A 173 -24.48 5.01 50.77
CA PRO A 173 -23.90 4.46 49.54
C PRO A 173 -24.44 5.07 48.23
N GLU A 174 -25.52 5.86 48.26
CA GLU A 174 -26.19 6.34 47.04
C GLU A 174 -25.53 7.58 46.38
N LEU A 175 -24.76 8.39 47.12
CA LEU A 175 -24.24 9.65 46.58
C LEU A 175 -22.95 9.47 45.73
N ASN A 176 -22.12 8.48 46.05
CA ASN A 176 -20.85 8.25 45.36
C ASN A 176 -21.00 7.56 44.00
N ALA A 177 -22.03 6.71 43.82
CA ALA A 177 -22.29 6.05 42.55
C ALA A 177 -22.72 7.05 41.46
N ARG A 178 -23.50 8.08 41.80
CA ARG A 178 -23.98 9.09 40.84
C ARG A 178 -22.87 10.02 40.33
N VAL A 179 -21.91 10.36 41.19
CA VAL A 179 -20.76 11.18 40.80
C VAL A 179 -19.83 10.38 39.88
N LEU A 180 -19.51 9.13 40.22
CA LEU A 180 -18.66 8.26 39.39
C LEU A 180 -19.30 7.92 38.04
N PHE A 181 -20.62 7.69 37.98
CA PHE A 181 -21.32 7.46 36.72
C PHE A 181 -21.32 8.70 35.80
N SER A 182 -21.44 9.89 36.39
CA SER A 182 -21.39 11.15 35.63
C SER A 182 -20.00 11.43 35.05
N PHE A 183 -18.93 11.13 35.80
CA PHE A 183 -17.56 11.24 35.29
C PHE A 183 -17.28 10.22 34.18
N ALA A 184 -17.74 8.98 34.32
CA ALA A 184 -17.58 7.97 33.27
C ALA A 184 -18.30 8.37 31.97
N ILE A 185 -19.53 8.91 32.06
CA ILE A 185 -20.26 9.43 30.88
C ILE A 185 -19.52 10.61 30.26
N PHE A 186 -19.00 11.55 31.06
CA PHE A 186 -18.30 12.73 30.54
C PHE A 186 -16.98 12.38 29.85
N PHE A 187 -16.21 11.43 30.40
CA PHE A 187 -15.00 10.93 29.76
C PHE A 187 -15.31 10.12 28.50
N CYS A 188 -16.37 9.32 28.52
CA CYS A 188 -16.81 8.55 27.36
C CYS A 188 -17.27 9.48 26.23
N THR A 189 -18.06 10.51 26.53
CA THR A 189 -18.50 11.49 25.53
C THR A 189 -17.32 12.28 24.94
N ARG A 190 -16.36 12.72 25.77
CA ARG A 190 -15.16 13.44 25.26
C ARG A 190 -14.28 12.57 24.37
N GLN A 191 -14.09 11.29 24.74
CA GLN A 191 -13.38 10.31 23.91
C GLN A 191 -14.10 10.06 22.58
N ILE A 192 -15.44 9.92 22.61
CA ILE A 192 -16.25 9.77 21.40
C ILE A 192 -16.14 11.00 20.50
N THR A 193 -16.16 12.22 21.04
CA THR A 193 -16.00 13.44 20.22
C THR A 193 -14.64 13.49 19.53
N GLN A 194 -13.56 13.14 20.25
CA GLN A 194 -12.21 13.08 19.65
C GLN A 194 -12.10 12.00 18.57
N LEU A 195 -12.78 10.86 18.76
CA LEU A 195 -12.84 9.81 17.75
C LEU A 195 -13.60 10.27 16.51
N ILE A 196 -14.75 10.94 16.69
CA ILE A 196 -15.56 11.51 15.60
C ILE A 196 -14.74 12.54 14.82
N ASP A 197 -14.01 13.43 15.50
CA ASP A 197 -13.17 14.43 14.84
C ASP A 197 -12.02 13.79 14.03
N SER A 198 -11.41 12.73 14.56
CA SER A 198 -10.37 11.97 13.85
C SER A 198 -10.92 11.23 12.62
N VAL A 199 -12.11 10.62 12.73
CA VAL A 199 -12.77 9.97 11.59
C VAL A 199 -13.17 11.02 10.55
N ASN A 200 -13.75 12.14 10.95
CA ASN A 200 -14.09 13.24 10.05
C ASN A 200 -12.86 13.78 9.32
N HIS A 201 -11.72 13.93 10.01
CA HIS A 201 -10.47 14.36 9.37
C HIS A 201 -10.00 13.36 8.31
N ARG A 202 -10.04 12.06 8.59
CA ARG A 202 -9.64 11.01 7.63
C ARG A 202 -10.59 10.92 6.44
N VAL A 203 -11.89 11.01 6.66
CA VAL A 203 -12.90 11.08 5.59
C VAL A 203 -12.62 12.29 4.71
N GLN A 204 -12.32 13.45 5.30
CA GLN A 204 -12.00 14.66 4.54
C GLN A 204 -10.71 14.52 3.71
N GLN A 205 -9.69 13.85 4.24
CA GLN A 205 -8.47 13.55 3.49
C GLN A 205 -8.75 12.64 2.28
N SER A 206 -9.55 11.59 2.46
CA SER A 206 -9.95 10.69 1.38
C SER A 206 -10.78 11.41 0.30
N VAL A 207 -11.72 12.27 0.70
CA VAL A 207 -12.51 13.09 -0.23
C VAL A 207 -11.60 14.04 -1.02
N ASN A 208 -10.63 14.67 -0.36
CA ASN A 208 -9.68 15.55 -1.01
C ASN A 208 -8.76 14.80 -1.99
N PHE A 209 -8.35 13.58 -1.65
CA PHE A 209 -7.57 12.72 -2.54
C PHE A 209 -8.35 12.38 -3.82
N VAL A 210 -9.57 11.85 -3.68
CA VAL A 210 -10.45 11.51 -4.82
C VAL A 210 -10.70 12.74 -5.70
N ARG A 211 -10.94 13.91 -5.08
CA ARG A 211 -11.11 15.17 -5.81
C ARG A 211 -9.88 15.54 -6.64
N ARG A 212 -8.66 15.43 -6.09
CA ARG A 212 -7.42 15.74 -6.82
C ARG A 212 -7.21 14.80 -8.00
N THR A 213 -7.44 13.51 -7.79
CA THR A 213 -7.32 12.50 -8.85
C THR A 213 -8.32 12.74 -9.98
N ALA A 214 -9.56 13.13 -9.65
CA ALA A 214 -10.57 13.47 -10.65
C ALA A 214 -10.18 14.69 -11.50
N TYR A 215 -9.61 15.74 -10.90
CA TYR A 215 -9.14 16.91 -11.65
C TYR A 215 -7.95 16.60 -12.56
N GLN A 216 -6.99 15.78 -12.10
CA GLN A 216 -5.85 15.38 -12.93
C GLN A 216 -6.29 14.55 -14.15
N HIS A 217 -7.31 13.71 -14.01
CA HIS A 217 -7.88 12.99 -15.14
C HIS A 217 -8.62 13.91 -16.13
N LEU A 218 -9.28 14.96 -15.64
CA LEU A 218 -9.97 15.94 -16.48
C LEU A 218 -9.01 16.81 -17.30
N GLU A 219 -7.85 17.19 -16.75
CA GLU A 219 -6.82 17.94 -17.50
C GLU A 219 -6.24 17.13 -18.65
N HIS A 220 -6.05 15.82 -18.48
CA HIS A 220 -5.60 14.95 -19.56
C HIS A 220 -6.61 14.81 -20.70
N LEU A 221 -7.91 14.97 -20.42
CA LEU A 221 -8.96 14.90 -21.44
C LEU A 221 -9.14 16.23 -22.21
N GLN A 222 -8.61 17.36 -21.71
CA GLN A 222 -8.70 18.66 -22.37
C GLN A 222 -7.52 18.99 -23.30
N GLN A 223 -6.50 18.14 -23.41
CA GLN A 223 -5.41 18.33 -24.38
C GLN A 223 -5.63 17.46 -25.63
N PRO A 224 -6.53 17.88 -26.54
CA PRO A 224 -6.08 18.13 -27.91
C PRO A 224 -6.95 19.18 -28.64
N VAL A 225 -6.87 20.48 -28.30
CA VAL A 225 -7.51 21.52 -29.15
C VAL A 225 -6.58 22.72 -29.45
N PHE A 226 -5.50 22.92 -28.70
CA PHE A 226 -4.66 24.12 -28.86
C PHE A 226 -3.38 23.98 -29.69
N ARG A 227 -3.17 22.86 -30.40
CA ARG A 227 -1.95 22.63 -31.22
C ARG A 227 -2.13 22.69 -32.74
N PHE A 228 -3.14 23.41 -33.24
CA PHE A 228 -3.36 23.64 -34.68
C PHE A 228 -3.34 25.13 -35.09
N ARG A 229 -2.48 25.96 -34.47
CA ARG A 229 -2.36 27.38 -34.85
C ARG A 229 -0.94 27.90 -35.09
N GLN A 230 0.00 27.03 -35.49
CA GLN A 230 1.35 27.45 -35.89
C GLN A 230 1.90 26.85 -37.18
N LEU A 231 1.14 25.99 -37.87
CA LEU A 231 1.48 25.62 -39.25
C LEU A 231 0.65 26.51 -40.16
N GLY A 232 1.29 27.51 -40.78
CA GLY A 232 0.73 28.38 -41.80
C GLY A 232 0.42 27.62 -43.09
N VAL A 233 -0.50 26.66 -43.00
CA VAL A 233 -1.07 25.96 -44.15
C VAL A 233 -2.37 26.67 -44.49
N ARG A 234 -2.36 27.35 -45.63
CA ARG A 234 -3.55 27.93 -46.26
C ARG A 234 -4.42 26.77 -46.74
N LEU A 235 -5.38 26.36 -45.92
CA LEU A 235 -6.41 25.40 -46.33
C LEU A 235 -7.40 26.11 -47.27
N GLU A 236 -7.55 25.54 -48.47
CA GLU A 236 -8.63 25.88 -49.40
C GLU A 236 -10.00 25.67 -48.76
N PRO A 237 -11.01 26.48 -49.12
CA PRO A 237 -12.37 26.32 -48.62
C PRO A 237 -13.02 25.06 -49.21
N GLU A 238 -13.24 24.06 -48.36
CA GLU A 238 -14.12 22.92 -48.65
C GLU A 238 -15.59 23.37 -48.81
N PRO A 239 -16.36 22.71 -49.69
CA PRO A 239 -17.76 23.03 -49.94
C PRO A 239 -18.69 22.69 -48.76
N PRO A 240 -19.85 23.34 -48.65
CA PRO A 240 -20.75 23.19 -47.51
C PRO A 240 -21.39 21.80 -47.48
N ILE A 241 -21.03 21.01 -46.46
CA ILE A 241 -21.70 19.74 -46.15
C ILE A 241 -22.85 20.01 -45.17
N SER A 242 -24.05 19.62 -45.60
CA SER A 242 -25.32 19.70 -44.87
C SER A 242 -25.30 18.98 -43.51
N PRO A 243 -26.02 19.49 -42.50
CA PRO A 243 -26.04 18.90 -41.17
C PRO A 243 -27.07 17.76 -41.07
N LEU A 244 -26.61 16.56 -40.75
CA LEU A 244 -27.44 15.50 -40.18
C LEU A 244 -26.98 15.24 -38.75
N LEU A 245 -27.75 15.77 -37.80
CA LEU A 245 -27.71 15.41 -36.38
C LEU A 245 -28.15 13.94 -36.20
N PRO A 246 -27.63 13.30 -35.13
CA PRO A 246 -28.54 12.72 -34.16
C PRO A 246 -28.31 13.32 -32.76
N ARG A 247 -29.40 13.82 -32.18
CA ARG A 247 -29.53 14.16 -30.76
C ARG A 247 -29.29 12.91 -29.91
N ALA A 248 -28.17 12.85 -29.19
CA ALA A 248 -28.03 11.97 -28.04
C ALA A 248 -28.42 12.74 -26.78
N ILE A 249 -29.56 12.38 -26.22
CA ILE A 249 -30.14 12.91 -24.99
C ILE A 249 -29.37 12.29 -23.82
N LEU A 250 -28.56 13.09 -23.11
CA LEU A 250 -28.01 12.72 -21.79
C LEU A 250 -29.02 13.16 -20.72
N THR A 251 -29.92 12.25 -20.35
CA THR A 251 -30.72 12.37 -19.13
C THR A 251 -29.80 12.13 -17.91
N LEU A 252 -29.51 13.20 -17.18
CA LEU A 252 -28.96 13.13 -15.84
C LEU A 252 -30.03 12.57 -14.88
N TYR A 253 -29.76 11.41 -14.30
CA TYR A 253 -30.54 10.88 -13.18
C TYR A 253 -30.25 11.70 -11.91
N PRO A 254 -31.25 12.31 -11.25
CA PRO A 254 -31.10 12.76 -9.88
C PRO A 254 -31.20 11.58 -8.92
N PHE A 255 -30.14 11.32 -8.16
CA PHE A 255 -30.19 10.48 -6.97
C PHE A 255 -31.10 11.13 -5.91
N PRO A 256 -32.13 10.46 -5.39
CA PRO A 256 -32.88 10.98 -4.25
C PRO A 256 -32.09 10.68 -2.95
N LEU A 257 -31.63 11.75 -2.30
CA LEU A 257 -31.38 11.77 -0.86
C LEU A 257 -32.74 11.76 -0.16
N SER A 258 -33.15 10.61 0.37
CA SER A 258 -34.30 10.52 1.25
C SER A 258 -33.99 9.69 2.50
N LEU A 259 -34.05 10.40 3.63
CA LEU A 259 -34.63 9.98 4.91
C LEU A 259 -34.14 8.65 5.54
N ILE A 260 -33.32 8.78 6.58
CA ILE A 260 -33.47 7.94 7.78
C ILE A 260 -33.65 8.92 8.96
N ALA A 261 -34.91 9.26 9.22
CA ALA A 261 -35.37 9.90 10.44
C ALA A 261 -36.66 9.19 10.88
N GLY A 262 -36.69 8.72 12.14
CA GLY A 262 -37.79 7.99 12.78
C GLY A 262 -37.35 6.55 13.12
N HIS A 263 -37.58 6.00 14.31
CA HIS A 263 -38.51 6.36 15.37
C HIS A 263 -38.10 5.62 16.66
N LEU A 264 -38.25 6.30 17.80
CA LEU A 264 -38.12 5.76 19.16
C LEU A 264 -39.20 4.70 19.43
N SER A 265 -38.86 3.62 20.14
CA SER A 265 -39.83 2.86 20.93
C SER A 265 -39.16 2.22 22.15
N SER A 266 -39.14 2.98 23.24
CA SER A 266 -38.90 2.50 24.60
C SER A 266 -40.09 1.64 25.07
N ARG A 267 -39.84 0.40 25.51
CA ARG A 267 -40.73 -0.34 26.41
C ARG A 267 -40.09 -0.40 27.81
N PRO A 268 -40.81 -0.06 28.88
CA PRO A 268 -40.43 -0.47 30.22
C PRO A 268 -40.92 -1.90 30.48
N TYR A 269 -40.06 -2.71 31.11
CA TYR A 269 -40.49 -3.93 31.80
C TYR A 269 -40.77 -3.57 33.26
N THR A 270 -42.01 -3.80 33.68
CA THR A 270 -42.40 -4.12 35.06
C THR A 270 -42.12 -5.57 35.35
#